data_AF-B7ST53-F1
#
_entry.id   AF-B7ST53-F1
#
_cell.length_a   1.000
_cell.length_b   1.000
_cell.length_c   1.000
_cell.angle_alpha   90.00
_cell.angle_beta   90.00
_cell.angle_gamma   90.00
#
_symmetry.space_group_name_H-M   'P 1'
#
loop_
_entity.id
_entity.type
_entity.pdbx_description
1 polymer ?
#
loop_
_entity_poly.entity_id
_entity_poly.type
_entity_poly.pdbx_seq_one_letter_code
_entity_poly.pdbx_strand_id
1 'polypeptide(L)'
;SVLVLLPLEVATGVLYKLTLLIIESFNIESGEDAPDLLNVITDPLTNSIVQLDKSVITGIATGDPEARNKSLIKVWCKKETNTTFWNVTVGNCTAGAVCWEEGNLTWTEMNMTWTDYQEKCKHLFASANLPDLAVGLILLALSLLVLCTCLILIVKLLNSMLQGQVAVVIKKVLNTDFPFPFTWVTGYIAIMVGAG
;
A
#
# COMPACT_ATOMS: atom_id res chain seq x y z
N SER A 1 13.86 6.42 28.31
CA SER A 1 13.39 5.05 28.01
C SER A 1 14.44 4.16 27.35
N VAL A 2 15.39 4.69 26.57
CA VAL A 2 16.41 3.90 25.84
C VAL A 2 17.34 3.10 26.76
N LEU A 3 17.66 3.61 27.96
CA LEU A 3 18.59 2.95 28.89
C LEU A 3 17.94 1.83 29.73
N VAL A 4 16.61 1.71 29.72
CA VAL A 4 15.90 0.57 30.32
C VAL A 4 15.68 -0.53 29.27
N LEU A 5 15.38 -0.12 28.03
CA LEU A 5 15.25 -1.06 26.92
C LEU A 5 16.57 -1.74 26.55
N LEU A 6 17.73 -1.10 26.66
CA LEU A 6 19.03 -1.69 26.30
C LEU A 6 19.45 -2.87 27.20
N PRO A 7 19.48 -2.73 28.55
CA PRO A 7 19.77 -3.86 29.44
C PRO A 7 18.69 -4.95 29.35
N LEU A 8 17.42 -4.57 29.18
CA LEU A 8 16.33 -5.51 28.97
C LEU A 8 16.51 -6.28 27.65
N GLU A 9 16.95 -5.62 26.58
CA GLU A 9 17.23 -6.25 25.28
C GLU A 9 18.42 -7.20 25.36
N VAL A 10 19.49 -6.81 26.05
CA VAL A 10 20.64 -7.70 26.29
C VAL A 10 20.23 -8.92 27.13
N ALA A 11 19.32 -8.74 28.09
CA ALA A 11 18.84 -9.84 28.94
C ALA A 11 17.80 -10.74 28.28
N THR A 12 16.96 -10.21 27.37
CA THR A 12 15.76 -10.92 26.88
C THR A 12 15.68 -11.06 25.35
N GLY A 13 16.38 -10.21 24.59
CA GLY A 13 16.33 -10.15 23.12
C GLY A 13 14.93 -9.87 22.56
N VAL A 14 14.08 -9.19 23.32
CA VAL A 14 12.65 -9.04 23.01
C VAL A 14 12.43 -8.16 21.79
N LEU A 15 13.11 -7.03 21.64
CA LEU A 15 13.03 -6.23 20.41
C LEU A 15 13.53 -7.02 19.23
N TYR A 16 14.68 -7.71 19.33
CA TYR A 16 15.21 -8.50 18.22
C TYR A 16 14.20 -9.56 17.78
N LYS A 17 13.63 -10.33 18.71
CA LYS A 17 12.61 -11.35 18.39
C LYS A 17 11.34 -10.75 17.83
N LEU A 18 10.86 -9.63 18.39
CA LEU A 18 9.67 -8.95 17.87
C LEU A 18 9.91 -8.40 16.47
N THR A 19 11.05 -7.77 16.22
CA THR A 19 11.41 -7.26 14.89
C THR A 19 11.55 -8.40 13.89
N LEU A 20 12.16 -9.53 14.29
CA LEU A 20 12.33 -10.70 13.44
C LEU A 20 10.97 -11.34 13.10
N LEU A 21 10.07 -11.47 14.09
CA LEU A 21 8.69 -11.94 13.86
C LEU A 21 7.90 -10.98 12.95
N ILE A 22 8.09 -9.67 13.08
CA ILE A 22 7.47 -8.69 12.18
C ILE A 22 8.00 -8.90 10.76
N ILE A 23 9.32 -9.00 10.58
CA ILE A 23 9.95 -9.20 9.26
C ILE A 23 9.48 -10.50 8.60
N GLU A 24 9.44 -11.60 9.35
CA GLU A 24 8.94 -12.88 8.87
C GLU A 24 7.45 -12.84 8.54
N SER A 25 6.63 -12.14 9.34
CA SER A 25 5.19 -12.04 9.11
C SER A 25 4.83 -11.25 7.85
N PHE A 26 5.64 -10.26 7.49
CA PHE A 26 5.44 -9.44 6.29
C PHE A 26 6.24 -9.95 5.08
N ASN A 27 7.00 -11.05 5.21
CA ASN A 27 7.84 -11.65 4.16
C ASN A 27 8.71 -10.60 3.42
N ILE A 28 9.35 -9.74 4.20
CA ILE A 28 10.17 -8.64 3.68
C ILE A 28 11.48 -9.22 3.14
N GLU A 29 11.59 -9.33 1.82
CA GLU A 29 12.82 -9.74 1.15
C GLU A 29 13.83 -8.59 1.15
N SER A 30 15.12 -8.92 1.22
CA SER A 30 16.22 -7.94 1.10
C SER A 30 17.09 -8.34 -0.08
N GLY A 31 17.11 -7.52 -1.14
CA GLY A 31 17.86 -7.76 -2.37
C GLY A 31 17.53 -6.76 -3.48
N GLU A 32 18.25 -6.82 -4.60
CA GLU A 32 18.10 -5.92 -5.78
C GLU A 32 16.68 -6.00 -6.41
N ASP A 33 16.04 -7.17 -6.31
CA ASP A 33 14.68 -7.44 -6.85
C ASP A 33 13.58 -7.36 -5.76
N ALA A 34 13.91 -6.96 -4.53
CA ALA A 34 12.95 -6.94 -3.44
C ALA A 34 12.01 -5.71 -3.53
N PRO A 35 10.69 -5.90 -3.36
CA PRO A 35 9.75 -4.78 -3.33
C PRO A 35 10.04 -3.88 -2.12
N ASP A 36 9.92 -2.55 -2.29
CA ASP A 36 10.11 -1.61 -1.19
C ASP A 36 9.29 -2.03 0.04
N LEU A 37 9.91 -1.99 1.22
CA LEU A 37 9.27 -2.33 2.50
C LEU A 37 7.89 -1.69 2.68
N LEU A 38 7.75 -0.45 2.19
CA LEU A 38 6.50 0.30 2.25
C LEU A 38 5.43 -0.35 1.36
N ASN A 39 5.77 -0.78 0.15
CA ASN A 39 4.84 -1.38 -0.80
C ASN A 39 4.23 -2.68 -0.25
N VAL A 40 5.03 -3.52 0.43
CA VAL A 40 4.54 -4.74 1.08
C VAL A 40 3.41 -4.45 2.07
N ILE A 41 3.45 -3.31 2.75
CA ILE A 41 2.44 -2.90 3.73
C ILE A 41 1.31 -2.10 3.06
N THR A 42 1.63 -1.24 2.10
CA THR A 42 0.66 -0.32 1.47
C THR A 42 -0.14 -0.97 0.36
N ASP A 43 0.40 -1.95 -0.36
CA ASP A 43 -0.27 -2.63 -1.46
C ASP A 43 -1.54 -3.37 -1.04
N PRO A 44 -1.56 -4.21 0.01
CA PRO A 44 -2.80 -4.87 0.43
C PRO A 44 -3.86 -3.86 0.88
N LEU A 45 -3.45 -2.75 1.51
CA LEU A 45 -4.35 -1.67 1.90
C LEU A 45 -4.91 -0.95 0.66
N THR A 46 -4.04 -0.60 -0.29
CA THR A 46 -4.40 0.10 -1.52
C THR A 46 -5.35 -0.76 -2.35
N ASN A 47 -5.02 -2.04 -2.56
CA ASN A 47 -5.83 -2.98 -3.33
C ASN A 47 -7.23 -3.23 -2.74
N SER A 48 -7.39 -3.05 -1.42
CA SER A 48 -8.68 -3.13 -0.73
C SER A 48 -9.54 -1.87 -0.96
N ILE A 49 -8.89 -0.72 -1.10
CA ILE A 49 -9.58 0.57 -1.34
C ILE A 49 -9.89 0.76 -2.82
N VAL A 50 -8.87 0.71 -3.68
CA VAL A 50 -8.97 0.99 -5.11
C VAL A 50 -7.98 0.15 -5.90
N GLN A 51 -8.39 -0.34 -7.07
CA GLN A 51 -7.50 -0.95 -8.04
C GLN A 51 -7.46 -0.10 -9.30
N LEU A 52 -6.26 0.14 -9.82
CA LEU A 52 -6.04 0.94 -11.03
C LEU A 52 -5.63 0.04 -12.19
N ASP A 53 -6.08 0.37 -13.40
CA ASP A 53 -5.66 -0.35 -14.61
C ASP A 53 -4.29 0.18 -15.08
N LYS A 54 -3.25 -0.63 -14.85
CA LYS A 54 -1.86 -0.31 -15.24
C LYS A 54 -1.75 -0.01 -16.75
N SER A 55 -2.54 -0.68 -17.60
CA SER A 55 -2.47 -0.50 -19.05
C SER A 55 -2.97 0.87 -19.50
N VAL A 56 -4.00 1.39 -18.81
CA VAL A 56 -4.55 2.73 -19.07
C VAL A 56 -3.56 3.80 -18.60
N ILE A 57 -2.95 3.62 -17.43
CA ILE A 57 -1.92 4.54 -16.92
C ILE A 57 -0.73 4.61 -17.89
N THR A 58 -0.23 3.47 -18.35
CA THR A 58 0.87 3.44 -19.31
C THR A 58 0.46 4.06 -20.64
N GLY A 59 -0.76 3.80 -21.13
CA GLY A 59 -1.28 4.38 -22.36
C GLY A 59 -1.37 5.92 -22.31
N ILE A 60 -1.81 6.47 -21.18
CA ILE A 60 -1.84 7.91 -20.95
C ILE A 60 -0.42 8.49 -20.89
N ALA A 61 0.51 7.80 -20.23
CA ALA A 61 1.91 8.22 -20.15
C ALA A 61 2.60 8.22 -21.53
N THR A 62 2.24 7.29 -22.42
CA THR A 62 2.73 7.24 -23.80
C THR A 62 1.98 8.15 -24.78
N GLY A 63 0.91 8.82 -24.34
CA GLY A 63 0.14 9.78 -25.16
C GLY A 63 -0.91 9.15 -26.08
N ASP A 64 -1.36 7.93 -25.81
CA ASP A 64 -2.38 7.24 -26.60
C ASP A 64 -3.77 7.91 -26.41
N PRO A 65 -4.43 8.39 -27.49
CA PRO A 65 -5.75 9.00 -27.40
C PRO A 65 -6.84 8.01 -26.95
N GLU A 66 -6.69 6.71 -27.20
CA GLU A 66 -7.68 5.71 -26.78
C GLU A 66 -7.70 5.48 -25.27
N ALA A 67 -6.55 5.65 -24.61
CA ALA A 67 -6.42 5.50 -23.17
C ALA A 67 -7.14 6.61 -22.39
N ARG A 68 -7.31 7.80 -22.98
CA ARG A 68 -7.98 8.95 -22.35
C ARG A 68 -9.49 8.79 -22.17
N ASN A 69 -10.11 7.93 -22.98
CA ASN A 69 -11.55 7.68 -22.93
C ASN A 69 -11.92 6.48 -22.04
N LYS A 70 -10.92 5.79 -21.47
CA LYS A 70 -11.10 4.63 -20.59
C LYS A 70 -11.04 5.07 -19.13
N SER A 71 -11.78 4.38 -18.27
CA SER A 71 -11.70 4.61 -16.82
C SER A 71 -10.37 4.10 -16.26
N LEU A 72 -9.81 4.85 -15.32
CA LEU A 72 -8.58 4.49 -14.59
C LEU A 72 -8.82 3.40 -13.54
N ILE A 73 -10.06 3.30 -13.04
CA ILE A 73 -10.43 2.38 -11.97
C ILE A 73 -10.80 1.03 -12.57
N LYS A 74 -10.12 -0.01 -12.09
CA LYS A 74 -10.33 -1.37 -12.55
C LYS A 74 -11.56 -2.00 -11.88
N VAL A 75 -12.72 -1.87 -12.52
CA VAL A 75 -13.98 -2.45 -12.05
C VAL A 75 -14.02 -3.98 -12.19
N TRP A 76 -13.39 -4.52 -13.24
CA TRP A 76 -13.45 -5.94 -13.60
C TRP A 76 -12.09 -6.61 -13.40
N CYS A 77 -12.08 -7.71 -12.63
CA CYS A 77 -10.86 -8.43 -12.26
C CYS A 77 -10.63 -9.66 -13.12
N LYS A 78 -11.71 -10.35 -13.52
CA LYS A 78 -11.66 -11.44 -14.51
C LYS A 78 -12.32 -10.97 -15.79
N LYS A 79 -11.49 -10.81 -16.82
CA LYS A 79 -11.91 -10.54 -18.20
C LYS A 79 -11.33 -11.62 -19.08
N GLU A 80 -12.16 -12.23 -19.91
CA GLU A 80 -11.73 -13.23 -20.88
C GLU A 80 -11.90 -12.63 -22.28
N THR A 81 -10.77 -12.40 -22.97
CA THR A 81 -10.80 -11.88 -24.33
C THR A 81 -10.83 -13.07 -25.27
N ASN A 82 -12.03 -13.39 -25.76
CA ASN A 82 -12.19 -14.44 -26.75
C ASN A 82 -12.03 -13.86 -28.15
N THR A 83 -11.27 -14.58 -28.97
CA THR A 83 -11.09 -14.27 -30.40
C THR A 83 -11.69 -15.41 -31.18
N THR A 84 -12.67 -15.13 -32.03
CA THR A 84 -13.11 -16.10 -33.02
C THR A 84 -12.76 -15.64 -34.42
N PHE A 85 -12.35 -16.62 -35.20
CA PHE A 85 -12.04 -16.48 -36.60
C PHE A 85 -13.23 -16.95 -37.40
N TRP A 86 -13.60 -16.19 -38.42
CA TRP A 86 -14.65 -16.55 -39.34
C TRP A 86 -14.24 -16.14 -40.76
N ASN A 87 -14.65 -16.96 -41.72
CA ASN A 87 -14.25 -16.80 -43.11
C ASN A 87 -15.36 -16.06 -43.84
N VAL A 88 -14.99 -15.04 -44.60
CA VAL A 88 -15.91 -14.28 -45.48
C VAL A 88 -15.46 -14.28 -46.92
N THR A 89 -16.46 -14.32 -47.80
CA THR A 89 -16.25 -14.10 -49.23
C THR A 89 -16.12 -12.61 -49.50
N VAL A 90 -15.00 -12.22 -50.12
CA VAL A 90 -14.75 -10.86 -50.59
C VAL A 90 -14.59 -10.85 -52.11
N GLY A 91 -14.70 -9.67 -52.74
CA GLY A 91 -14.56 -9.50 -54.19
C GLY A 91 -13.12 -9.21 -54.63
N ASN A 92 -12.28 -8.71 -53.72
CA ASN A 92 -10.86 -8.44 -53.98
C ASN A 92 -10.11 -8.50 -52.64
N CYS A 93 -8.88 -9.00 -52.65
CA CYS A 93 -8.08 -9.15 -51.44
C CYS A 93 -7.42 -7.84 -51.03
N THR A 94 -7.72 -7.40 -49.81
CA THR A 94 -7.14 -6.23 -49.17
C THR A 94 -5.67 -6.50 -48.83
N ALA A 95 -4.78 -5.56 -49.15
CA ALA A 95 -3.35 -5.70 -48.89
C ALA A 95 -3.07 -5.88 -47.39
N GLY A 96 -2.54 -7.05 -47.00
CA GLY A 96 -2.19 -7.39 -45.61
C GLY A 96 -3.08 -8.44 -44.94
N ALA A 97 -4.18 -8.87 -45.58
CA ALA A 97 -5.03 -9.95 -45.06
C ALA A 97 -4.62 -11.32 -45.62
N VAL A 98 -4.83 -12.39 -44.84
CA VAL A 98 -4.67 -13.77 -45.30
C VAL A 98 -5.88 -14.12 -46.16
N CYS A 99 -5.62 -14.46 -47.42
CA CYS A 99 -6.62 -14.79 -48.43
C CYS A 99 -6.30 -16.11 -49.12
N TRP A 100 -7.33 -16.84 -49.52
CA TRP A 100 -7.21 -17.98 -50.43
C TRP A 100 -8.39 -18.04 -51.39
N GLU A 101 -8.16 -18.66 -52.55
CA GLU A 101 -9.18 -18.85 -53.57
C GLU A 101 -9.65 -20.30 -53.55
N GLU A 102 -10.97 -20.51 -53.48
CA GLU A 102 -11.58 -21.83 -53.58
C GLU A 102 -12.77 -21.76 -54.53
N GLY A 103 -12.56 -22.21 -55.78
CA GLY A 103 -13.52 -22.07 -56.87
C GLY A 103 -13.54 -20.63 -57.45
N ASN A 104 -14.74 -20.07 -57.64
CA ASN A 104 -14.95 -18.70 -58.13
C ASN A 104 -15.11 -17.67 -56.98
N LEU A 105 -14.69 -18.04 -55.77
CA LEU A 105 -14.84 -17.22 -54.55
C LEU A 105 -13.47 -17.00 -53.91
N THR A 106 -13.21 -15.75 -53.51
CA THR A 106 -12.04 -15.41 -52.68
C THR A 106 -12.48 -15.29 -51.23
N TRP A 107 -11.80 -16.01 -50.34
CA TRP A 107 -12.07 -16.03 -48.91
C TRP A 107 -11.02 -15.21 -48.16
N THR A 108 -11.46 -14.55 -47.09
CA THR A 108 -10.57 -13.87 -46.16
C THR A 108 -10.93 -14.23 -44.72
N GLU A 109 -9.91 -14.44 -43.89
CA GLU A 109 -10.05 -14.72 -42.46
C GLU A 109 -10.18 -13.40 -41.71
N MET A 110 -11.33 -13.19 -41.07
CA MET A 110 -11.57 -12.04 -40.20
C MET A 110 -11.54 -12.49 -38.74
N ASN A 111 -10.92 -11.67 -37.89
CA ASN A 111 -10.93 -11.85 -36.45
C ASN A 111 -11.92 -10.89 -35.79
N MET A 112 -12.70 -11.41 -34.84
CA MET A 112 -13.49 -10.57 -33.95
C MET A 112 -13.05 -10.84 -32.52
N THR A 113 -12.71 -9.78 -31.80
CA THR A 113 -12.41 -9.81 -30.37
C THR A 113 -13.64 -9.37 -29.61
N TRP A 114 -14.05 -10.13 -28.59
CA TRP A 114 -14.97 -9.64 -27.57
C TRP A 114 -14.43 -9.97 -26.19
N THR A 115 -14.80 -9.12 -25.23
CA THR A 115 -14.40 -9.23 -23.84
C THR A 115 -15.59 -9.70 -23.03
N ASP A 116 -15.50 -10.89 -22.45
CA ASP A 116 -16.47 -11.36 -21.45
C ASP A 116 -16.04 -10.90 -20.06
N TYR A 117 -17.00 -10.38 -19.30
CA TYR A 117 -16.81 -9.80 -17.98
C TYR A 117 -17.33 -10.77 -16.92
N GLN A 118 -16.46 -11.66 -16.43
CA GLN A 118 -16.84 -12.71 -15.48
C GLN A 118 -17.02 -12.19 -14.04
N GLU A 119 -16.05 -11.44 -13.51
CA GLU A 119 -16.05 -11.08 -12.07
C GLU A 119 -15.57 -9.64 -11.84
N LYS A 120 -16.34 -8.90 -11.02
CA LYS A 120 -15.97 -7.57 -10.52
C LYS A 120 -14.87 -7.67 -9.47
N CYS A 121 -14.02 -6.65 -9.38
CA CYS A 121 -12.97 -6.60 -8.37
C CYS A 121 -13.54 -6.43 -6.95
N LYS A 122 -12.76 -6.87 -5.95
CA LYS A 122 -13.09 -6.77 -4.53
C LYS A 122 -12.41 -5.55 -3.89
N HIS A 123 -12.80 -4.35 -4.30
CA HIS A 123 -12.37 -3.10 -3.67
C HIS A 123 -13.56 -2.18 -3.40
N LEU A 124 -13.42 -1.24 -2.46
CA LEU A 124 -14.51 -0.35 -2.00
C LEU A 124 -15.27 0.35 -3.15
N PHE A 125 -14.54 0.78 -4.18
CA PHE A 125 -15.12 1.49 -5.34
C PHE A 125 -15.54 0.59 -6.51
N ALA A 126 -15.45 -0.75 -6.41
CA ALA A 126 -15.73 -1.64 -7.54
C ALA A 126 -17.22 -1.66 -7.94
N SER A 127 -18.12 -1.37 -7.00
CA SER A 127 -19.55 -1.30 -7.24
C SER A 127 -20.09 0.14 -7.25
N ALA A 128 -19.22 1.13 -7.11
CA ALA A 128 -19.63 2.54 -7.11
C ALA A 128 -19.69 3.04 -8.57
N ASN A 129 -20.85 3.56 -8.99
CA ASN A 129 -21.00 4.21 -10.30
C ASN A 129 -20.64 5.70 -10.20
N LEU A 130 -19.40 5.99 -9.80
CA LEU A 130 -18.90 7.36 -9.61
C LEU A 130 -17.84 7.67 -10.69
N PRO A 131 -17.73 8.93 -11.14
CA PRO A 131 -16.65 9.32 -12.03
C PRO A 131 -15.30 9.22 -11.32
N ASP A 132 -14.25 8.85 -12.04
CA ASP A 132 -12.88 8.67 -11.50
C ASP A 132 -12.39 9.90 -10.71
N LEU A 133 -12.76 11.11 -11.15
CA LEU A 133 -12.46 12.37 -10.46
C LEU A 133 -13.08 12.43 -9.05
N ALA A 134 -14.35 12.02 -8.90
CA ALA A 134 -15.04 12.07 -7.61
C ALA A 134 -14.42 11.09 -6.62
N VAL A 135 -14.05 9.89 -7.09
CA VAL A 135 -13.33 8.90 -6.27
C VAL A 135 -11.99 9.48 -5.82
N GLY A 136 -11.24 10.11 -6.73
CA GLY A 136 -9.99 10.80 -6.39
C GLY A 136 -10.16 11.88 -5.32
N LEU A 137 -11.20 12.71 -5.42
CA LEU A 137 -11.48 13.75 -4.42
C LEU A 137 -11.86 13.17 -3.05
N ILE A 138 -12.66 12.10 -3.01
CA ILE A 138 -13.01 11.40 -1.77
C ILE A 138 -11.75 10.84 -1.11
N LEU A 139 -10.89 10.15 -1.88
CA LEU A 139 -9.63 9.60 -1.39
C LEU A 139 -8.69 10.68 -0.86
N LEU A 140 -8.58 11.80 -1.57
CA LEU A 140 -7.76 12.94 -1.16
C LEU A 140 -8.29 13.52 0.17
N ALA A 141 -9.59 13.77 0.28
CA ALA A 141 -10.19 14.28 1.51
C ALA A 141 -9.96 13.33 2.70
N LEU A 142 -10.16 12.02 2.51
CA LEU A 142 -9.90 11.02 3.55
C LEU A 142 -8.43 10.98 3.96
N SER A 143 -7.49 11.00 2.99
CA SER A 143 -6.06 11.01 3.28
C SER A 143 -5.64 12.26 4.06
N LEU A 144 -6.20 13.42 3.72
CA LEU A 144 -5.92 14.68 4.42
C LEU A 144 -6.43 14.61 5.87
N LEU A 145 -7.63 14.07 6.10
CA LEU A 145 -8.17 13.89 7.45
C LEU A 145 -7.29 12.94 8.28
N VAL A 146 -6.87 11.81 7.72
CA VAL A 146 -5.98 10.85 8.39
C VAL A 146 -4.63 11.48 8.70
N LEU A 147 -4.04 12.24 7.77
CA LEU A 147 -2.76 12.92 7.97
C LEU A 147 -2.88 14.00 9.05
N CYS A 148 -3.92 14.84 8.99
CA CYS A 148 -4.18 15.88 9.98
C CYS A 148 -4.39 15.29 11.38
N THR A 149 -5.18 14.22 11.50
CA THR A 149 -5.39 13.54 12.79
C THR A 149 -4.10 12.91 13.30
N CYS A 150 -3.31 12.25 12.45
CA CYS A 150 -2.01 11.70 12.80
C CYS A 150 -1.05 12.79 13.34
N LEU A 151 -0.97 13.94 12.66
CA LEU A 151 -0.13 15.06 13.10
C LEU A 151 -0.56 15.59 14.47
N ILE A 152 -1.86 15.78 14.69
CA ILE A 152 -2.39 16.23 15.99
C ILE A 152 -2.09 15.21 17.09
N LEU A 153 -2.25 13.92 16.79
CA LEU A 153 -1.95 12.84 17.73
C LEU A 153 -0.47 12.84 18.10
N ILE A 154 0.44 12.97 17.13
CA ILE A 154 1.88 13.04 17.39
C ILE A 154 2.22 14.25 18.28
N VAL A 155 1.68 15.43 17.98
CA VAL A 155 1.92 16.64 18.81
C VAL A 155 1.38 16.44 20.23
N LYS A 156 0.19 15.86 20.38
CA LYS A 156 -0.38 15.55 21.70
C LYS A 156 0.42 14.49 22.44
N LEU A 157 0.89 13.45 21.77
CA LEU A 157 1.74 12.42 22.37
C LEU A 157 3.06 13.03 22.84
N LEU A 158 3.71 13.86 22.01
CA LEU A 158 4.94 14.53 22.39
C LEU A 158 4.73 15.46 23.60
N ASN A 159 3.67 16.28 23.58
CA ASN A 159 3.38 17.19 24.69
C ASN A 159 2.94 16.45 25.97
N SER A 160 2.21 15.34 25.82
CA SER A 160 1.80 14.48 26.94
C SER A 160 2.98 13.73 27.55
N MET A 161 3.98 13.34 26.75
CA MET A 161 5.21 12.72 27.25
C MET A 161 6.06 13.75 28.01
N LEU A 162 6.11 15.00 27.54
CA LEU A 162 6.85 16.10 28.19
C LEU A 162 6.24 16.55 29.53
N GLN A 163 4.91 16.44 29.72
CA GLN A 163 4.21 16.82 30.97
C GLN A 163 3.71 15.63 31.82
N GLY A 164 3.96 14.39 31.38
CA GLY A 164 3.39 13.17 31.98
C GLY A 164 3.96 12.77 33.35
N GLN A 165 3.41 11.69 33.92
CA GLN A 165 3.75 11.14 35.25
C GLN A 165 5.25 10.91 35.48
N VAL A 166 6.02 10.71 34.41
CA VAL A 166 7.48 10.52 34.46
C VAL A 166 8.17 11.76 35.06
N ALA A 167 7.71 12.98 34.76
CA ALA A 167 8.26 14.21 35.33
C ALA A 167 7.98 14.34 36.85
N VAL A 168 6.83 13.85 37.32
CA VAL A 168 6.46 13.83 38.75
C VAL A 168 7.22 12.75 39.51
N VAL A 169 7.45 11.58 38.90
CA VAL A 169 8.29 10.51 39.46
C VAL A 169 9.74 10.97 39.58
N ILE A 170 10.28 11.64 38.55
CA ILE A 170 11.63 12.26 38.60
C ILE A 170 11.70 13.30 39.72
N LYS A 171 10.71 14.21 39.82
CA LYS A 171 10.67 15.22 40.89
C LYS A 171 10.55 14.61 42.28
N LYS A 172 9.82 13.51 42.43
CA LYS A 172 9.65 12.81 43.71
C LYS A 172 10.91 12.07 44.12
N VAL A 173 11.59 11.41 43.18
CA VAL A 173 12.87 10.72 43.41
C VAL A 173 13.99 11.71 43.74
N LEU A 174 14.05 12.86 43.04
CA LEU A 174 15.02 13.94 43.34
C LEU A 174 14.79 14.61 44.70
N ASN A 175 13.55 14.61 45.21
CA ASN A 175 13.19 15.25 46.47
C ASN A 175 13.18 14.27 47.67
N THR A 176 13.43 12.99 47.43
CA THR A 176 13.69 11.98 48.48
C THR A 176 15.17 11.65 48.52
N ASP A 177 15.94 12.46 49.23
CA ASP A 177 17.23 12.04 49.75
C ASP A 177 16.99 10.96 50.82
N PHE A 178 17.39 9.72 50.55
CA PHE A 178 17.32 8.66 51.55
C PHE A 178 18.28 8.99 52.70
N PRO A 179 17.82 8.96 53.97
CA PRO A 179 18.67 9.24 55.11
C PRO A 179 19.78 8.17 55.23
N PHE A 180 20.92 8.58 55.79
CA PHE A 180 22.13 7.76 55.99
C PHE A 180 21.79 6.38 56.59
N PRO A 181 22.40 5.25 56.13
CA PRO A 181 23.66 5.10 55.38
C PRO A 181 23.53 4.79 53.87
N PHE A 182 22.33 4.78 53.28
CA PHE A 182 22.12 4.36 51.88
C PHE A 182 22.17 5.51 50.84
N THR A 183 22.83 6.62 51.18
CA THR A 183 22.94 7.83 50.33
C THR A 183 23.74 7.61 49.04
N TRP A 184 24.49 6.52 48.90
CA TRP A 184 25.15 6.14 47.65
C TRP A 184 24.14 5.60 46.61
N VAL A 185 23.08 4.93 47.05
CA VAL A 185 22.12 4.24 46.17
C VAL A 185 21.16 5.22 45.47
N THR A 186 20.91 6.38 46.08
CA THR A 186 20.07 7.45 45.50
C THR A 186 20.59 7.92 44.14
N GLY A 187 21.91 8.05 43.96
CA GLY A 187 22.51 8.45 42.68
C GLY A 187 22.30 7.42 41.58
N TYR A 188 22.38 6.12 41.90
CA TYR A 188 22.13 5.04 40.94
C TYR A 188 20.65 4.92 40.58
N ILE A 189 19.76 5.09 41.56
CA ILE A 189 18.31 5.14 41.34
C ILE A 189 17.93 6.38 40.52
N ALA A 190 18.55 7.54 40.78
CA ALA A 190 18.31 8.77 40.02
C ALA A 190 18.74 8.65 38.56
N ILE A 191 19.87 7.98 38.28
CA ILE A 191 20.32 7.68 36.91
C ILE A 191 19.38 6.66 36.24
N MET A 192 18.94 5.64 36.97
CA MET A 192 18.01 4.62 36.47
C MET A 192 16.61 5.19 36.15
N VAL A 193 16.14 6.15 36.94
CA VAL A 193 14.85 6.83 36.75
C VAL A 193 14.94 7.96 35.71
N GLY A 194 16.05 8.71 35.68
CA GLY A 194 16.29 9.80 34.72
C GLY A 194 16.56 9.34 33.30
N ALA A 195 16.94 8.08 33.10
CA ALA A 195 17.12 7.47 31.78
C ALA A 195 15.88 6.66 31.31
N GLY A 196 14.82 6.63 32.13
CA GLY A 196 13.48 6.08 31.88
C GLY A 196 12.64 6.87 30.90
#